data_AF-A0A814Y748-F1
#
_entry.id   AF-A0A814Y748-F1
#
_cell.length_a   1.000
_cell.length_b   1.000
_cell.length_c   1.000
_cell.angle_alpha   90.00
_cell.angle_beta   90.00
_cell.angle_gamma   90.00
#
_symmetry.space_group_name_H-M   'P 1'
#
loop_
_entity.id
_entity.type
_entity.pdbx_description
1 polymer ?
#
loop_
_entity_poly.entity_id
_entity_poly.type
_entity_poly.pdbx_seq_one_letter_code
_entity_poly.pdbx_strand_id
1 'polypeptide(L)'
;MYVQHNGVAMGAPLAPVIADIFMSHLETTLMDKLTQSGVCEWYQYADATFIFINKDANVDNILSILNDFHPSIKFTRNIEDNDKLEFLHIQVIRSSEQQYASRQHFIYKKASIVSMVNRALNICSTYKHLEDEFNEIRRISLLNNYPLSFIDIIIDTPIIENDKNKIYVEIPFIQSSTIDLKNKIKHLTNKLKPDLDI
;
A
#
# COMPACT_ATOMS: atom_id res chain seq x y z
N MET A 1 15.02 -11.92 -38.89
CA MET A 1 14.45 -12.30 -37.58
C MET A 1 15.63 -12.49 -36.65
N TYR A 2 15.64 -11.85 -35.49
CA TYR A 2 16.73 -11.97 -34.51
C TYR A 2 16.32 -12.95 -33.41
N VAL A 3 17.28 -13.70 -32.87
CA VAL A 3 17.06 -14.68 -31.81
C VAL A 3 17.83 -14.25 -30.59
N GLN A 4 17.17 -14.27 -29.43
CA GLN A 4 17.84 -14.03 -28.16
C GLN A 4 18.60 -15.28 -27.74
N HIS A 5 19.93 -15.16 -27.61
CA HIS A 5 20.79 -16.27 -27.22
C HIS A 5 21.11 -16.29 -25.71
N ASN A 6 21.07 -15.13 -25.03
CA ASN A 6 21.40 -15.00 -23.61
C ASN A 6 20.36 -14.13 -22.90
N GLY A 7 20.05 -14.50 -21.65
CA GLY A 7 19.08 -13.81 -20.82
C GLY A 7 17.63 -14.07 -21.21
N VAL A 8 16.72 -13.33 -20.59
CA VAL A 8 15.28 -13.40 -20.82
C VAL A 8 14.81 -12.22 -21.67
N ALA A 9 13.78 -12.43 -22.49
CA ALA A 9 13.24 -11.36 -23.33
C ALA A 9 12.49 -10.35 -22.46
N MET A 10 12.88 -9.08 -22.52
CA MET A 10 12.12 -8.00 -21.89
C MET A 10 10.68 -7.99 -22.44
N GLY A 11 9.70 -7.93 -21.55
CA GLY A 11 8.27 -7.97 -21.91
C GLY A 11 7.70 -9.37 -22.11
N ALA A 12 8.50 -10.44 -22.04
CA ALA A 12 7.92 -11.79 -21.97
C ALA A 12 7.23 -12.00 -20.61
N PRO A 13 6.02 -12.60 -20.57
CA PRO A 13 5.26 -12.74 -19.32
C PRO A 13 6.01 -13.49 -18.20
N LEU A 14 6.92 -14.40 -18.56
CA LEU A 14 7.70 -15.19 -17.60
C LEU A 14 9.08 -14.61 -17.29
N ALA A 15 9.53 -13.59 -18.02
CA ALA A 15 10.87 -13.02 -17.83
C ALA A 15 11.12 -12.52 -16.40
N PRO A 16 10.19 -11.79 -15.74
CA PRO A 16 10.41 -11.34 -14.37
C PRO A 16 10.61 -12.50 -13.38
N VAL A 17 9.77 -13.53 -13.46
CA VAL A 17 9.85 -14.69 -12.56
C VAL A 17 11.16 -15.45 -12.75
N ILE A 18 11.60 -15.64 -14.00
CA ILE A 18 12.86 -16.32 -14.29
C ILE A 18 14.05 -15.48 -13.80
N ALA A 19 14.01 -14.16 -13.98
CA ALA A 19 15.03 -13.26 -13.46
C ALA A 19 15.11 -13.31 -11.93
N ASP A 20 13.96 -13.27 -11.24
CA ASP A 20 13.88 -13.35 -9.78
C ASP A 20 14.43 -14.69 -9.24
N ILE A 21 14.13 -15.82 -9.90
CA ILE A 21 14.68 -17.13 -9.53
C ILE A 21 16.21 -17.13 -9.65
N PHE A 22 16.74 -16.59 -10.76
CA PHE A 22 18.18 -16.53 -10.96
C PHE A 22 18.87 -15.64 -9.92
N MET A 23 18.28 -14.49 -9.62
CA MET A 23 18.81 -13.57 -8.61
C MET A 23 18.72 -14.13 -7.20
N SER A 24 17.65 -14.88 -6.89
CA SER A 24 17.52 -15.60 -5.63
C SER A 24 18.61 -16.67 -5.46
N HIS A 25 18.98 -17.34 -6.56
CA HIS A 25 20.09 -18.29 -6.57
C HIS A 25 21.44 -17.60 -6.33
N LEU A 26 21.67 -16.44 -6.96
CA LEU A 26 22.85 -15.61 -6.73
C LEU A 26 22.96 -15.20 -5.25
N GLU A 27 21.88 -14.66 -4.68
CA GLU A 27 21.81 -14.24 -3.28
C GLU A 27 22.14 -15.41 -2.36
N THR A 28 21.43 -16.52 -2.49
CA THR A 28 21.65 -17.73 -1.66
C THR A 28 23.09 -18.25 -1.75
N THR A 29 23.71 -18.16 -2.94
CA THR A 29 25.07 -18.66 -3.15
C THR A 29 26.14 -17.74 -2.57
N LEU A 30 25.91 -16.42 -2.57
CA LEU A 30 26.90 -15.43 -2.20
C LEU A 30 26.69 -14.86 -0.79
N MET A 31 25.53 -15.05 -0.16
CA MET A 31 25.15 -14.33 1.05
C MET A 31 26.18 -14.48 2.18
N ASP A 32 26.73 -15.68 2.38
CA ASP A 32 27.77 -15.91 3.40
C ASP A 32 29.02 -15.06 3.14
N LYS A 33 29.49 -15.02 1.89
CA LYS A 33 30.66 -14.23 1.49
C LYS A 33 30.38 -12.73 1.55
N LEU A 34 29.18 -12.31 1.16
CA LEU A 34 28.74 -10.92 1.22
C LEU A 34 28.65 -10.43 2.67
N THR A 35 28.08 -11.24 3.55
CA THR A 35 27.98 -10.94 4.98
C THR A 35 29.37 -10.84 5.62
N GLN A 36 30.27 -11.78 5.31
CA GLN A 36 31.67 -11.73 5.75
C GLN A 36 32.42 -10.51 5.21
N SER A 37 32.04 -10.01 4.04
CA SER A 37 32.59 -8.80 3.42
C SER A 37 31.96 -7.50 3.95
N GLY A 38 31.03 -7.61 4.90
CA GLY A 38 30.44 -6.48 5.61
C GLY A 38 29.07 -6.05 5.14
N VAL A 39 28.33 -6.84 4.35
CA VAL A 39 26.91 -6.59 4.06
C VAL A 39 26.06 -6.95 5.29
N CYS A 40 25.27 -6.01 5.78
CA CYS A 40 24.40 -6.17 6.95
C CYS A 40 22.97 -6.51 6.55
N GLU A 41 22.45 -5.81 5.53
CA GLU A 41 21.09 -5.98 5.04
C GLU A 41 21.09 -5.94 3.51
N TRP A 42 20.21 -6.73 2.90
CA TRP A 42 20.09 -6.89 1.46
C TRP A 42 18.63 -6.77 1.06
N TYR A 43 18.32 -5.80 0.20
CA TYR A 43 17.00 -5.61 -0.38
C TYR A 43 17.11 -5.64 -1.90
N GLN A 44 16.19 -6.34 -2.54
CA GLN A 44 16.16 -6.43 -3.99
C GLN A 44 14.78 -6.03 -4.52
N TYR A 45 14.77 -5.25 -5.59
CA TYR A 45 13.59 -4.94 -6.38
C TYR A 45 13.92 -5.12 -7.86
N ALA A 46 13.39 -6.17 -8.48
CA ALA A 46 13.72 -6.56 -9.86
C ALA A 46 15.24 -6.63 -10.08
N ASP A 47 15.79 -5.77 -10.93
CA ASP A 47 17.21 -5.69 -11.27
C ASP A 47 18.02 -4.73 -10.37
N ALA A 48 17.37 -4.04 -9.43
CA ALA A 48 18.02 -3.10 -8.52
C ALA A 48 18.19 -3.69 -7.12
N THR A 49 19.38 -3.52 -6.54
CA THR A 49 19.69 -3.91 -5.16
C THR A 49 19.98 -2.69 -4.30
N PHE A 50 19.51 -2.72 -3.06
CA PHE A 50 19.75 -1.72 -2.03
C PHE A 50 20.34 -2.45 -0.82
N ILE A 51 21.55 -2.09 -0.43
CA ILE A 51 22.31 -2.83 0.59
C ILE A 51 22.78 -1.88 1.69
N PHE A 52 22.75 -2.36 2.92
CA PHE A 52 23.43 -1.72 4.04
C PHE A 52 24.73 -2.46 4.30
N ILE A 53 25.81 -1.71 4.51
CA ILE A 53 27.14 -2.25 4.74
C ILE A 53 27.75 -1.65 6.01
N ASN A 54 28.64 -2.40 6.64
CA ASN A 54 29.47 -1.90 7.73
C ASN A 54 30.28 -0.68 7.26
N LYS A 55 30.51 0.27 8.16
CA LYS A 55 31.21 1.54 7.85
C LYS A 55 32.62 1.33 7.29
N ASP A 56 33.27 0.25 7.71
CA ASP A 56 34.62 -0.16 7.33
C ASP A 56 34.65 -1.19 6.18
N ALA A 57 33.49 -1.59 5.65
CA ALA A 57 33.41 -2.54 4.55
C ALA A 57 33.99 -1.95 3.25
N ASN A 58 34.68 -2.80 2.48
CA ASN A 58 35.21 -2.41 1.18
C ASN A 58 34.16 -2.68 0.09
N VAL A 59 33.56 -1.59 -0.41
CA VAL A 59 32.53 -1.63 -1.45
C VAL A 59 33.05 -2.22 -2.77
N ASP A 60 34.32 -1.99 -3.13
CA ASP A 60 34.92 -2.57 -4.34
C ASP A 60 35.05 -4.09 -4.24
N ASN A 61 35.40 -4.60 -3.06
CA ASN A 61 35.46 -6.05 -2.82
C ASN A 61 34.07 -6.69 -2.96
N ILE A 62 33.03 -6.08 -2.38
CA ILE A 62 31.65 -6.54 -2.53
C ILE A 62 31.25 -6.55 -4.01
N LEU A 63 31.55 -5.47 -4.74
CA LEU A 63 31.25 -5.39 -6.17
C LEU A 63 32.01 -6.45 -6.99
N SER A 64 33.24 -6.79 -6.61
CA SER A 64 34.00 -7.88 -7.25
C SER A 64 33.31 -9.22 -7.04
N ILE A 65 32.96 -9.57 -5.79
CA ILE A 65 32.28 -10.82 -5.45
C ILE A 65 31.00 -11.00 -6.28
N LEU A 66 30.20 -9.93 -6.41
CA LEU A 66 28.97 -9.95 -7.22
C LEU A 66 29.26 -10.17 -8.71
N ASN A 67 30.28 -9.50 -9.25
CA ASN A 67 30.65 -9.58 -10.66
C ASN A 67 31.39 -10.87 -11.04
N ASP A 68 31.95 -11.58 -10.06
CA ASP A 68 32.63 -12.86 -10.27
C ASP A 68 31.64 -14.04 -10.35
N PHE A 69 30.36 -13.81 -10.03
CA PHE A 69 29.34 -14.85 -10.01
C PHE A 69 29.01 -15.41 -11.40
N HIS A 70 28.79 -14.55 -12.38
CA HIS A 70 28.39 -14.98 -13.73
C HIS A 70 28.88 -14.00 -14.81
N PRO A 71 29.56 -14.47 -15.88
CA PRO A 71 30.20 -13.60 -16.87
C PRO A 71 29.22 -12.71 -17.66
N SER A 72 27.96 -13.12 -17.78
CA SER A 72 26.93 -12.37 -18.51
C SER A 72 26.16 -11.36 -17.65
N ILE A 73 26.46 -11.24 -16.36
CA ILE A 73 25.80 -10.29 -15.45
C ILE A 73 26.86 -9.35 -14.90
N LYS A 74 26.59 -8.04 -15.00
CA LYS A 74 27.48 -7.01 -14.49
C LYS A 74 26.73 -6.11 -13.53
N PHE A 75 27.17 -6.12 -12.29
CA PHE A 75 26.70 -5.20 -11.27
C PHE A 75 27.46 -3.88 -11.38
N THR A 76 26.71 -2.80 -11.23
CA THR A 76 27.21 -1.44 -11.01
C THR A 76 26.72 -0.96 -9.66
N ARG A 77 27.33 0.10 -9.12
CA ARG A 77 26.94 0.63 -7.81
C ARG A 77 26.90 2.14 -7.82
N ASN A 78 26.01 2.66 -6.97
CA ASN A 78 26.06 4.03 -6.48
C ASN A 78 26.38 3.95 -4.99
N ILE A 79 27.21 4.88 -4.50
CA ILE A 79 27.55 4.99 -3.08
C ILE A 79 26.79 6.21 -2.54
N GLU A 80 26.32 6.11 -1.31
CA GLU A 80 25.74 7.25 -0.61
C GLU A 80 26.74 8.42 -0.56
N ASP A 81 26.27 9.61 -0.92
CA ASP A 81 27.01 10.85 -0.83
C ASP A 81 26.19 11.90 -0.07
N ASN A 82 26.81 12.56 0.92
CA ASN A 82 26.15 13.56 1.76
C ASN A 82 24.80 13.12 2.34
N ASP A 83 24.75 11.92 2.92
CA ASP A 83 23.55 11.26 3.49
C ASP A 83 22.44 11.00 2.45
N LYS A 84 22.76 11.00 1.15
CA LYS A 84 21.80 10.82 0.07
C LYS A 84 22.22 9.70 -0.88
N LEU A 85 21.24 8.91 -1.33
CA LEU A 85 21.45 7.84 -2.29
C LEU A 85 20.28 7.79 -3.27
N GLU A 86 20.57 7.74 -4.56
CA GLU A 86 19.55 7.55 -5.59
C GLU A 86 19.20 6.07 -5.75
N PHE A 87 17.90 5.75 -5.71
CA PHE A 87 17.38 4.39 -5.88
C PHE A 87 16.01 4.45 -6.56
N LEU A 88 15.77 3.69 -7.65
CA LEU A 88 14.46 3.60 -8.34
C LEU A 88 13.76 4.95 -8.59
N HIS A 89 14.49 5.95 -9.07
CA HIS A 89 14.01 7.32 -9.32
C HIS A 89 13.57 8.11 -8.07
N ILE A 90 13.90 7.62 -6.88
CA ILE A 90 13.73 8.35 -5.62
C ILE A 90 15.10 8.65 -4.99
N GLN A 91 15.16 9.73 -4.23
CA GLN A 91 16.32 10.05 -3.39
C GLN A 91 16.04 9.57 -1.96
N VAL A 92 16.82 8.60 -1.50
CA VAL A 92 16.84 8.12 -0.13
C VAL A 92 17.74 9.05 0.67
N ILE A 93 17.24 9.58 1.79
CA ILE A 93 17.99 10.48 2.67
C ILE A 93 18.09 9.83 4.04
N ARG A 94 19.31 9.65 4.54
CA ARG A 94 19.55 9.19 5.90
C ARG A 94 19.26 10.33 6.86
N SER A 95 18.31 10.13 7.77
CA SER A 95 17.89 11.12 8.76
C SER A 95 17.84 10.48 10.15
N SER A 96 18.26 11.22 11.17
CA SER A 96 18.09 10.83 12.58
C SER A 96 16.63 10.93 13.05
N GLU A 97 15.78 11.62 12.29
CA GLU A 97 14.35 11.74 12.55
C GLU A 97 13.57 10.84 11.59
N GLN A 98 12.60 10.07 12.12
CA GLN A 98 11.66 9.25 11.35
C GLN A 98 10.63 10.09 10.56
N GLN A 99 11.08 11.13 9.84
CA GLN A 99 10.21 11.91 8.96
C GLN A 99 10.08 11.23 7.59
N TYR A 100 9.35 10.11 7.56
CA TYR A 100 8.96 9.45 6.32
C TYR A 100 7.75 10.13 5.68
N ALA A 101 7.90 11.30 5.09
CA ALA A 101 6.92 11.77 4.12
C ALA A 101 7.43 12.94 3.27
N SER A 102 7.67 12.68 1.99
CA SER A 102 7.31 13.70 1.00
C SER A 102 5.81 14.01 1.19
N ARG A 103 5.41 15.27 1.02
CA ARG A 103 4.02 15.72 1.17
C ARG A 103 3.04 14.92 0.28
N GLN A 104 3.54 14.36 -0.82
CA GLN A 104 2.77 13.48 -1.71
C GLN A 104 2.46 12.13 -1.07
N HIS A 105 3.42 11.50 -0.37
CA HIS A 105 3.15 10.27 0.37
C HIS A 105 2.02 10.44 1.37
N PHE A 106 1.96 11.57 2.09
CA PHE A 106 0.90 11.82 3.07
C PHE A 106 -0.52 11.78 2.45
N ILE A 107 -0.67 12.30 1.23
CA ILE A 107 -1.96 12.30 0.52
C ILE A 107 -2.41 10.88 0.19
N TYR A 108 -1.53 10.06 -0.40
CA TYR A 108 -1.84 8.67 -0.74
C TYR A 108 -2.10 7.82 0.51
N LYS A 109 -1.33 8.05 1.57
CA LYS A 109 -1.49 7.42 2.89
C LYS A 109 -2.87 7.72 3.47
N LYS A 110 -3.27 9.00 3.48
CA LYS A 110 -4.61 9.42 3.92
C LYS A 110 -5.72 8.81 3.07
N ALA A 111 -5.59 8.87 1.75
CA ALA A 111 -6.60 8.36 0.82
C ALA A 111 -6.84 6.86 1.01
N SER A 112 -5.78 6.08 1.26
CA SER A 112 -5.89 4.65 1.54
C SER A 112 -6.72 4.37 2.80
N ILE A 113 -6.42 5.03 3.93
CA ILE A 113 -7.16 4.85 5.18
C ILE A 113 -8.61 5.32 5.01
N VAL A 114 -8.84 6.49 4.39
CA VAL A 114 -10.19 7.00 4.08
C VAL A 114 -10.98 5.99 3.26
N SER A 115 -10.37 5.35 2.27
CA SER A 115 -11.04 4.31 1.47
C SER A 115 -11.40 3.08 2.31
N MET A 116 -10.54 2.65 3.23
CA MET A 116 -10.82 1.51 4.12
C MET A 116 -11.95 1.83 5.09
N VAL A 117 -11.95 3.03 5.69
CA VAL A 117 -13.03 3.50 6.59
C VAL A 117 -14.36 3.61 5.83
N ASN A 118 -14.36 4.20 4.64
CA ASN A 118 -15.54 4.25 3.76
C ASN A 118 -16.10 2.85 3.46
N ARG A 119 -15.21 1.91 3.14
CA ARG A 119 -15.60 0.54 2.86
C ARG A 119 -16.20 -0.14 4.09
N ALA A 120 -15.57 0.03 5.26
CA ALA A 120 -16.06 -0.51 6.52
C ALA A 120 -17.49 -0.01 6.82
N LEU A 121 -17.72 1.30 6.68
CA LEU A 121 -19.02 1.92 6.91
C LEU A 121 -20.11 1.43 5.94
N ASN A 122 -19.76 1.08 4.71
CA ASN A 122 -20.72 0.64 3.70
C ASN A 122 -20.97 -0.87 3.70
N ILE A 123 -20.02 -1.70 4.15
CA ILE A 123 -20.10 -3.16 4.06
C ILE A 123 -20.48 -3.79 5.41
N CYS A 124 -20.05 -3.23 6.53
CA CYS A 124 -20.27 -3.85 7.84
C CYS A 124 -21.77 -3.86 8.19
N SER A 125 -22.30 -5.07 8.40
CA SER A 125 -23.73 -5.30 8.66
C SER A 125 -24.15 -5.03 10.10
N THR A 126 -23.19 -4.98 11.03
CA THR A 126 -23.44 -4.74 12.46
C THR A 126 -22.40 -3.78 13.03
N TYR A 127 -22.77 -3.09 14.10
CA TYR A 127 -21.84 -2.22 14.83
C TYR A 127 -20.63 -2.99 15.36
N LYS A 128 -20.82 -4.26 15.77
CA LYS A 128 -19.72 -5.12 16.22
C LYS A 128 -18.70 -5.38 15.10
N HIS A 129 -19.16 -5.75 13.91
CA HIS A 129 -18.27 -5.96 12.76
C HIS A 129 -17.59 -4.67 12.30
N LEU A 130 -18.26 -3.53 12.44
CA LEU A 130 -17.68 -2.22 12.15
C LEU A 130 -16.53 -1.90 13.12
N GLU A 131 -16.73 -2.13 14.41
CA GLU A 131 -15.70 -1.93 15.42
C GLU A 131 -14.50 -2.87 15.21
N ASP A 132 -14.76 -4.14 14.90
CA ASP A 132 -13.70 -5.11 14.58
C ASP A 132 -12.88 -4.67 13.34
N GLU A 133 -13.55 -4.17 12.30
CA GLU A 133 -12.89 -3.66 11.09
C GLU A 133 -12.08 -2.38 11.37
N PHE A 134 -12.58 -1.46 12.20
CA PHE A 134 -11.82 -0.28 12.61
C PHE A 134 -10.56 -0.65 13.39
N ASN A 135 -10.63 -1.65 14.26
CA ASN A 135 -9.46 -2.15 14.98
C ASN A 135 -8.43 -2.79 14.02
N GLU A 136 -8.91 -3.49 12.99
CA GLU A 136 -8.02 -4.02 11.96
C GLU A 136 -7.40 -2.94 11.09
N ILE A 137 -8.15 -1.89 10.73
CA ILE A 137 -7.63 -0.70 10.03
C ILE A 137 -6.55 -0.03 10.88
N ARG A 138 -6.76 0.14 12.19
CA ARG A 138 -5.72 0.66 13.11
C ARG A 138 -4.48 -0.22 13.11
N ARG A 139 -4.65 -1.54 13.20
CA ARG A 139 -3.55 -2.52 13.20
C ARG A 139 -2.72 -2.45 11.92
N ILE A 140 -3.36 -2.52 10.75
CA ILE A 140 -2.69 -2.42 9.44
C ILE A 140 -1.99 -1.06 9.32
N SER A 141 -2.63 0.00 9.77
CA SER A 141 -2.09 1.35 9.67
C SER A 141 -0.85 1.55 10.55
N LEU A 142 -0.87 1.02 11.77
CA LEU A 142 0.28 1.00 12.68
C LEU A 142 1.46 0.21 12.09
N LEU A 143 1.21 -0.94 11.47
CA LEU A 143 2.25 -1.72 10.79
C LEU A 143 2.91 -0.96 9.62
N ASN A 144 2.19 0.00 9.04
CA ASN A 144 2.71 0.90 8.01
C ASN A 144 3.30 2.21 8.58
N ASN A 145 3.56 2.24 9.89
CA ASN A 145 4.11 3.39 10.63
C ASN A 145 3.24 4.66 10.53
N TYR A 146 1.92 4.52 10.45
CA TYR A 146 1.01 5.66 10.60
C TYR A 146 0.76 5.98 12.08
N PRO A 147 0.84 7.25 12.51
CA PRO A 147 0.51 7.65 13.88
C PRO A 147 -0.95 7.33 14.23
N LEU A 148 -1.22 6.82 15.43
CA LEU A 148 -2.58 6.56 15.91
C LEU A 148 -3.46 7.81 15.87
N SER A 149 -2.94 8.95 16.31
CA SER A 149 -3.66 10.22 16.27
C SER A 149 -4.13 10.59 14.86
N PHE A 150 -3.35 10.26 13.83
CA PHE A 150 -3.73 10.48 12.44
C PHE A 150 -4.82 9.51 11.98
N ILE A 151 -4.74 8.25 12.38
CA ILE A 151 -5.73 7.21 12.05
C ILE A 151 -7.07 7.52 12.71
N ASP A 152 -7.06 7.81 14.00
CA ASP A 152 -8.27 8.08 14.78
C ASP A 152 -8.99 9.33 14.28
N ILE A 153 -8.25 10.39 13.91
CA ILE A 153 -8.86 11.55 13.22
C ILE A 153 -9.66 11.12 12.00
N ILE A 154 -9.16 10.18 11.18
CA ILE A 154 -9.85 9.74 9.96
C ILE A 154 -11.07 8.88 10.28
N ILE A 155 -10.96 7.97 11.26
CA ILE A 155 -12.07 7.11 11.70
C ILE A 155 -13.20 7.96 12.31
N ASP A 156 -12.83 8.94 13.13
CA ASP A 156 -13.76 9.82 13.84
C ASP A 156 -14.28 10.97 12.97
N THR A 157 -13.65 11.23 11.81
CA THR A 157 -14.15 12.22 10.86
C THR A 157 -15.47 11.70 10.27
N PRO A 158 -16.60 12.40 10.50
CA PRO A 158 -17.85 12.03 9.85
C PRO A 158 -17.64 12.13 8.34
N ILE A 159 -17.74 11.00 7.66
CA ILE A 159 -17.78 10.99 6.21
C ILE A 159 -19.07 11.70 5.84
N ILE A 160 -18.95 12.87 5.21
CA ILE A 160 -20.09 13.64 4.73
C ILE A 160 -20.79 12.77 3.68
N GLU A 161 -21.78 12.02 4.12
CA GLU A 161 -22.71 11.37 3.24
C GLU A 161 -23.69 12.42 2.75
N ASN A 162 -23.54 12.78 1.48
CA ASN A 162 -24.64 13.37 0.72
C ASN A 162 -25.87 12.46 0.87
N ASP A 163 -26.92 13.01 1.47
CA ASP A 163 -28.32 12.60 1.29
C ASP A 163 -28.80 11.27 1.95
N LYS A 164 -28.18 10.79 3.04
CA LYS A 164 -28.64 9.56 3.74
C LYS A 164 -29.91 9.66 4.61
N ASN A 165 -30.59 10.80 4.65
CA ASN A 165 -31.88 10.91 5.36
C ASN A 165 -33.11 10.56 4.49
N LYS A 166 -32.92 10.14 3.24
CA LYS A 166 -34.03 9.68 2.39
C LYS A 166 -34.24 8.17 2.55
N ILE A 167 -35.29 7.79 3.26
CA ILE A 167 -35.77 6.41 3.31
C ILE A 167 -36.68 6.18 2.10
N TYR A 168 -36.25 5.34 1.17
CA TYR A 168 -37.09 4.92 0.05
C TYR A 168 -37.91 3.70 0.43
N VAL A 169 -39.24 3.81 0.32
CA VAL A 169 -40.18 2.70 0.52
C VAL A 169 -40.89 2.45 -0.80
N GLU A 170 -40.65 1.29 -1.41
CA GLU A 170 -41.43 0.84 -2.56
C GLU A 170 -42.73 0.19 -2.10
N ILE A 171 -43.85 0.72 -2.57
CA ILE A 171 -45.18 0.17 -2.30
C ILE A 171 -45.65 -0.53 -3.58
N PRO A 172 -46.05 -1.81 -3.53
CA PRO A 172 -46.60 -2.50 -4.70
C PRO A 172 -47.86 -1.78 -5.21
N PHE A 173 -47.95 -1.60 -6.53
CA PHE A 173 -49.07 -0.90 -7.15
C PHE A 173 -50.32 -1.79 -7.21
N ILE A 174 -51.29 -1.48 -6.36
CA ILE A 174 -52.62 -2.09 -6.26
C ILE A 174 -53.65 -0.96 -6.41
N GLN A 175 -53.74 -0.44 -7.64
CA GLN A 175 -54.77 0.53 -8.06
C GLN A 175 -54.99 1.66 -7.03
N SER A 176 -56.23 1.96 -6.65
CA SER A 176 -56.57 3.05 -5.73
C SER A 176 -56.03 2.86 -4.31
N SER A 177 -55.86 1.61 -3.85
CA SER A 177 -55.39 1.29 -2.49
C SER A 177 -53.95 1.74 -2.22
N THR A 178 -53.10 1.80 -3.25
CA THR A 178 -51.72 2.29 -3.12
C THR A 178 -51.66 3.79 -2.81
N ILE A 179 -52.59 4.57 -3.39
CA ILE A 179 -52.64 6.02 -3.19
C ILE A 179 -53.07 6.32 -1.74
N ASP A 180 -54.08 5.61 -1.24
CA ASP A 180 -54.55 5.74 0.15
C ASP A 180 -53.47 5.33 1.16
N LEU A 181 -52.74 4.24 0.89
CA LEU A 181 -51.66 3.78 1.75
C LEU A 181 -50.49 4.78 1.76
N LYS A 182 -50.11 5.32 0.59
CA LYS A 182 -49.06 6.34 0.47
C LYS A 182 -49.42 7.60 1.27
N ASN A 183 -50.67 8.06 1.18
CA ASN A 183 -51.15 9.22 1.91
C ASN A 183 -51.17 8.98 3.44
N LYS A 184 -51.56 7.79 3.89
CA LYS A 184 -51.52 7.41 5.32
C LYS A 184 -50.10 7.35 5.88
N ILE A 185 -49.17 6.76 5.13
CA ILE A 185 -47.75 6.71 5.52
C ILE A 185 -47.18 8.12 5.62
N LYS A 186 -47.42 8.97 4.61
CA LYS A 186 -46.97 10.37 4.62
C LYS A 186 -47.53 11.14 5.82
N HIS A 187 -48.82 10.95 6.12
CA HIS A 187 -49.46 11.59 7.27
C HIS A 187 -48.88 11.12 8.62
N LEU A 188 -48.68 9.81 8.79
CA LEU A 188 -48.09 9.24 10.02
C LEU A 188 -46.65 9.68 10.21
N THR A 189 -45.84 9.72 9.15
CA THR A 189 -44.45 10.19 9.24
C THR A 189 -44.39 11.66 9.62
N ASN A 190 -45.19 12.53 8.99
CA ASN A 190 -45.24 13.95 9.36
C ASN A 190 -45.61 14.16 10.84
N LYS A 191 -46.37 13.24 11.43
CA LYS A 191 -46.79 13.30 12.84
C LYS A 191 -45.73 12.77 13.80
N LEU A 192 -44.99 11.73 13.42
CA LEU A 192 -44.05 11.02 14.31
C LEU A 192 -42.59 11.48 14.14
N LYS A 193 -42.21 11.94 12.94
CA LYS A 193 -40.89 12.49 12.60
C LYS A 193 -41.04 13.57 11.51
N PRO A 194 -41.36 14.82 11.87
CA PRO A 194 -41.55 15.91 10.91
C PRO A 194 -40.27 16.29 10.14
N ASP A 195 -39.10 15.86 10.62
CA ASP A 195 -37.80 16.14 9.99
C ASP A 195 -37.45 15.15 8.86
N LEU A 196 -38.30 14.14 8.62
CA LEU A 196 -38.13 13.17 7.53
C LEU A 196 -38.91 13.62 6.29
N ASP A 197 -38.22 13.75 5.16
CA ASP A 197 -38.85 14.05 3.86
C ASP A 197 -39.23 12.72 3.17
N ILE A 198 -40.53 12.48 2.99
CA ILE A 198 -41.11 11.28 2.34
C ILE A 198 -41.88 11.63 1.07
#